data_AF-A0AAV4DY85-F1
#
_entry.id   AF-A0AAV4DY85-F1
#
_cell.length_a   1.000
_cell.length_b   1.000
_cell.length_c   1.000
_cell.angle_alpha   90.00
_cell.angle_beta   90.00
_cell.angle_gamma   90.00
#
_symmetry.space_group_name_H-M   'P 1'
#
loop_
_entity.id
_entity.type
_entity.pdbx_description
1 polymer ?
#
loop_
_entity_poly.entity_id
_entity_poly.type
_entity_poly.pdbx_seq_one_letter_code
_entity_poly.pdbx_strand_id
1 'polypeptide(L)'
;MRQKGETLGSKKPKKEVKAAETNGTDNSINDVEMKHQGKKQSRSAKSKKNKGKELEKREARLEELREKLRKKLEDMKAAKKNSGAAIPTQEEKRLRRKQGKLNAKLKKKGSGQSNNFHKEDKALEAAQGLRSPPQNKIVNQNGQPVKSKFDFSVISFDNNHSNREEKSHTSDLHGRDYKRLLEKVEKRQEKVGQLKEKDPEAGRRLEEKFQWQSMMSKARGEKVKDDPTLLKKAAKRKEKIKEKKGKKWEARKIATQDMQHKKQEKRQANIDKRRDASKEKKRKKMIKKGRIIPGF
;
A
#
# COMPACT_ATOMS: atom_id res chain seq x y z
N MET A 1 5.40 44.48 18.80
CA MET A 1 4.60 45.41 17.95
C MET A 1 3.83 44.57 16.94
N ARG A 2 2.49 44.50 17.04
CA ARG A 2 1.49 45.26 16.23
C ARG A 2 1.52 44.78 14.75
N GLN A 3 0.43 44.32 14.12
CA GLN A 3 -0.96 44.77 14.19
C GLN A 3 -1.97 43.68 13.76
N LYS A 4 -3.15 43.73 14.39
CA LYS A 4 -4.44 43.22 13.90
C LYS A 4 -5.16 44.33 13.09
N GLY A 5 -6.05 43.94 12.18
CA GLY A 5 -7.14 44.77 11.61
C GLY A 5 -7.95 43.89 10.64
N GLU A 6 -9.21 43.53 10.86
CA GLU A 6 -10.48 44.31 10.85
C GLU A 6 -10.84 44.93 9.49
N THR A 7 -11.95 44.46 8.89
CA THR A 7 -12.96 45.23 8.12
C THR A 7 -14.23 44.36 8.03
N LEU A 8 -15.28 44.60 8.84
CA LEU A 8 -16.45 45.47 8.63
C LEU A 8 -17.19 45.24 7.30
N GLY A 9 -18.48 44.88 7.42
CA GLY A 9 -19.40 44.72 6.30
C GLY A 9 -20.04 46.02 5.82
N SER A 10 -20.63 45.98 4.63
CA SER A 10 -21.57 47.00 4.16
C SER A 10 -22.78 46.35 3.49
N LYS A 11 -23.97 46.79 3.90
CA LYS A 11 -25.28 46.52 3.30
C LYS A 11 -25.70 47.71 2.43
N LYS A 12 -26.67 47.42 1.55
CA LYS A 12 -27.70 48.30 0.91
C LYS A 12 -27.35 48.81 -0.53
N PRO A 13 -28.34 49.18 -1.38
CA PRO A 13 -29.76 49.50 -1.08
C PRO A 13 -30.86 48.92 -2.01
N LYS A 14 -32.12 49.07 -1.55
CA LYS A 14 -33.37 49.10 -2.34
C LYS A 14 -33.73 50.56 -2.68
N LYS A 15 -34.43 50.80 -3.80
CA LYS A 15 -35.32 51.94 -4.13
C LYS A 15 -36.32 51.44 -5.21
N GLU A 16 -37.64 51.34 -4.92
CA GLU A 16 -38.73 52.34 -5.12
C GLU A 16 -39.03 52.60 -6.61
N VAL A 17 -40.19 52.28 -7.25
CA VAL A 17 -41.68 52.42 -7.09
C VAL A 17 -42.23 53.50 -8.06
N LYS A 18 -43.45 53.23 -8.58
CA LYS A 18 -44.45 54.08 -9.31
C LYS A 18 -44.44 54.00 -10.84
N ALA A 19 -45.55 54.19 -11.58
CA ALA A 19 -47.01 53.96 -11.48
C ALA A 19 -47.58 54.59 -12.77
N ALA A 20 -48.59 54.00 -13.43
CA ALA A 20 -49.47 54.72 -14.37
C ALA A 20 -50.75 53.91 -14.65
N GLU A 21 -51.89 54.60 -14.54
CA GLU A 21 -53.27 54.15 -14.68
C GLU A 21 -53.89 54.52 -16.04
N THR A 22 -55.15 54.07 -16.24
CA THR A 22 -56.23 54.52 -17.16
C THR A 22 -56.21 53.91 -18.57
N ASN A 23 -57.32 53.61 -19.26
CA ASN A 23 -58.77 53.52 -19.00
C ASN A 23 -59.38 52.63 -20.15
N GLY A 24 -60.64 52.18 -20.01
CA GLY A 24 -61.24 51.13 -20.84
C GLY A 24 -61.96 51.52 -22.15
N THR A 25 -62.72 50.51 -22.63
CA THR A 25 -63.76 50.44 -23.69
C THR A 25 -63.40 49.98 -25.12
N ASP A 26 -63.78 48.71 -25.35
CA ASP A 26 -64.65 48.14 -26.39
C ASP A 26 -64.23 47.94 -27.87
N ASN A 27 -64.58 46.72 -28.32
CA ASN A 27 -64.75 46.18 -29.67
C ASN A 27 -63.63 46.24 -30.73
N SER A 28 -63.02 45.07 -31.00
CA SER A 28 -62.97 44.44 -32.34
C SER A 28 -62.19 43.11 -32.27
N ILE A 29 -62.94 42.01 -32.21
CA ILE A 29 -62.44 40.64 -32.31
C ILE A 29 -62.08 40.41 -33.79
N ASN A 30 -60.93 40.89 -34.24
CA ASN A 30 -60.28 40.42 -35.49
C ASN A 30 -58.79 40.82 -35.60
N ASP A 31 -58.24 41.66 -34.71
CA ASP A 31 -56.83 42.10 -34.78
C ASP A 31 -55.86 41.33 -33.85
N VAL A 32 -56.37 40.34 -33.11
CA VAL A 32 -55.60 39.56 -32.12
C VAL A 32 -54.79 38.43 -32.78
N GLU A 33 -55.25 37.91 -33.91
CA GLU A 33 -54.66 36.72 -34.53
C GLU A 33 -53.36 37.02 -35.29
N MET A 34 -53.24 38.19 -35.92
CA MET A 34 -52.03 38.65 -36.61
C MET A 34 -50.89 39.05 -35.66
N LYS A 35 -51.19 39.66 -34.49
CA LYS A 35 -50.16 40.04 -33.49
C LYS A 35 -49.59 38.85 -32.70
N HIS A 36 -50.35 37.76 -32.56
CA HIS A 36 -49.90 36.55 -31.85
C HIS A 36 -48.94 35.68 -32.68
N GLN A 37 -48.99 35.74 -34.01
CA GLN A 37 -48.04 35.01 -34.87
C GLN A 37 -46.65 35.68 -34.91
N GLY A 38 -46.56 37.02 -35.01
CA GLY A 38 -45.28 37.75 -34.97
C GLY A 38 -44.53 37.68 -33.63
N LYS A 39 -45.25 37.64 -32.50
CA LYS A 39 -44.65 37.44 -31.15
C LYS A 39 -44.17 36.00 -30.89
N LYS A 40 -44.77 34.99 -31.54
CA LYS A 40 -44.30 33.59 -31.45
C LYS A 40 -43.07 33.35 -32.33
N GLN A 41 -43.02 33.95 -33.53
CA GLN A 41 -41.86 33.86 -34.40
C GLN A 41 -40.61 34.56 -33.82
N SER A 42 -40.76 35.78 -33.26
CA SER A 42 -39.65 36.53 -32.64
C SER A 42 -39.09 35.89 -31.35
N ARG A 43 -39.93 35.25 -30.53
CA ARG A 43 -39.47 34.49 -29.35
C ARG A 43 -38.74 33.21 -29.73
N SER A 44 -39.16 32.51 -30.79
CA SER A 44 -38.45 31.33 -31.29
C SER A 44 -37.08 31.68 -31.90
N ALA A 45 -36.99 32.82 -32.62
CA ALA A 45 -35.74 33.33 -33.17
C ALA A 45 -34.74 33.75 -32.08
N LYS A 46 -35.22 34.40 -31.00
CA LYS A 46 -34.36 34.79 -29.86
C LYS A 46 -33.90 33.60 -29.03
N SER A 47 -34.72 32.55 -28.91
CA SER A 47 -34.34 31.26 -28.30
C SER A 47 -33.28 30.51 -29.12
N LYS A 48 -33.43 30.45 -30.45
CA LYS A 48 -32.44 29.84 -31.36
C LYS A 48 -31.11 30.62 -31.36
N LYS A 49 -31.14 31.96 -31.33
CA LYS A 49 -29.93 32.80 -31.26
C LYS A 49 -29.17 32.65 -29.93
N ASN A 50 -29.89 32.47 -28.81
CA ASN A 50 -29.25 32.20 -27.51
C ASN A 50 -28.66 30.79 -27.43
N LYS A 51 -29.29 29.78 -28.05
CA LYS A 51 -28.72 28.42 -28.16
C LYS A 51 -27.44 28.38 -29.00
N GLY A 52 -27.39 29.10 -30.12
CA GLY A 52 -26.18 29.21 -30.95
C GLY A 52 -25.00 29.81 -30.18
N LYS A 53 -25.23 30.91 -29.47
CA LYS A 53 -24.20 31.55 -28.61
C LYS A 53 -23.75 30.68 -27.44
N GLU A 54 -24.61 29.79 -26.93
CA GLU A 54 -24.25 28.86 -25.87
C GLU A 54 -23.42 27.67 -26.39
N LEU A 55 -23.70 27.19 -27.61
CA LEU A 55 -22.89 26.18 -28.28
C LEU A 55 -21.48 26.71 -28.59
N GLU A 56 -21.38 27.92 -29.14
CA GLU A 56 -20.11 28.59 -29.41
C GLU A 56 -19.26 28.77 -28.14
N LYS A 57 -19.88 29.15 -27.02
CA LYS A 57 -19.21 29.21 -25.71
C LYS A 57 -18.76 27.85 -25.19
N ARG A 58 -19.54 26.79 -25.45
CA ARG A 58 -19.17 25.41 -25.08
C ARG A 58 -18.01 24.90 -25.94
N GLU A 59 -18.00 25.21 -27.23
CA GLU A 59 -16.93 24.88 -28.16
C GLU A 59 -15.64 25.61 -27.78
N ALA A 60 -15.70 26.91 -27.51
CA ALA A 60 -14.55 27.68 -27.02
C ALA A 60 -14.00 27.10 -25.70
N ARG A 61 -14.88 26.70 -24.77
CA ARG A 61 -14.46 26.05 -23.51
C ARG A 61 -13.85 24.66 -23.73
N LEU A 62 -14.32 23.90 -24.72
CA LEU A 62 -13.75 22.61 -25.09
C LEU A 62 -12.38 22.79 -25.74
N GLU A 63 -12.21 23.81 -26.57
CA GLU A 63 -10.94 24.12 -27.21
C GLU A 63 -9.90 24.59 -26.18
N GLU A 64 -10.28 25.45 -25.23
CA GLU A 64 -9.42 25.82 -24.09
C GLU A 64 -9.00 24.58 -23.27
N LEU A 65 -9.93 23.62 -23.07
CA LEU A 65 -9.63 22.37 -22.38
C LEU A 65 -8.65 21.49 -23.16
N ARG A 66 -8.79 21.43 -24.50
CA ARG A 66 -7.89 20.70 -25.40
C ARG A 66 -6.51 21.33 -25.42
N GLU A 67 -6.40 22.65 -25.48
CA GLU A 67 -5.13 23.37 -25.40
C GLU A 67 -4.44 23.15 -24.05
N LYS A 68 -5.19 23.23 -22.95
CA LYS A 68 -4.65 22.94 -21.61
C LYS A 68 -4.17 21.50 -21.47
N LEU A 69 -4.86 20.55 -22.11
CA LEU A 69 -4.43 19.16 -22.17
C LEU A 69 -3.16 18.99 -23.02
N ARG A 70 -3.07 19.66 -24.17
CA ARG A 70 -1.87 19.66 -25.03
C ARG A 70 -0.66 20.22 -24.30
N LYS A 71 -0.78 21.39 -23.65
CA LYS A 71 0.28 21.97 -22.81
C LYS A 71 0.71 21.02 -21.69
N LYS A 72 -0.25 20.42 -20.97
CA LYS A 72 0.06 19.44 -19.92
C LYS A 72 0.76 18.18 -20.45
N LEU A 73 0.41 17.72 -21.66
CA LEU A 73 1.08 16.59 -22.30
C LEU A 73 2.48 16.95 -22.78
N GLU A 74 2.69 18.18 -23.25
CA GLU A 74 4.00 18.71 -23.62
C GLU A 74 4.90 18.90 -22.40
N ASP A 75 4.39 19.46 -21.30
CA ASP A 75 5.11 19.57 -20.03
C ASP A 75 5.52 18.19 -19.50
N MET A 76 4.60 17.21 -19.57
CA MET A 76 4.88 15.82 -19.22
C MET A 76 5.89 15.15 -20.16
N LYS A 77 5.93 15.53 -21.45
CA LYS A 77 6.92 15.03 -22.42
C LYS A 77 8.28 15.70 -22.20
N ALA A 78 8.33 16.99 -21.90
CA ALA A 78 9.54 17.73 -21.57
C ALA A 78 10.15 17.24 -20.25
N ALA A 79 9.33 17.04 -19.21
CA ALA A 79 9.76 16.41 -17.96
C ALA A 79 10.25 14.97 -18.15
N LYS A 80 9.71 14.23 -19.14
CA LYS A 80 10.20 12.90 -19.53
C LYS A 80 11.53 12.95 -20.31
N LYS A 81 11.74 13.93 -21.19
CA LYS A 81 13.03 14.13 -21.89
C LYS A 81 14.14 14.49 -20.90
N ASN A 82 13.85 15.33 -19.91
CA ASN A 82 14.83 15.76 -18.90
C ASN A 82 15.10 14.71 -17.81
N SER A 83 14.30 13.63 -17.70
CA SER A 83 14.48 12.57 -16.71
C SER A 83 15.13 11.28 -17.24
N GLY A 84 15.58 11.26 -18.51
CA GLY A 84 16.40 10.19 -19.08
C GLY A 84 15.77 8.78 -19.12
N ALA A 85 14.52 8.63 -18.66
CA ALA A 85 13.86 7.33 -18.54
C ALA A 85 12.69 7.25 -19.51
N ALA A 86 12.96 6.75 -20.72
CA ALA A 86 11.91 6.33 -21.65
C ALA A 86 11.01 5.31 -20.94
N ILE A 87 9.72 5.62 -20.79
CA ILE A 87 8.73 4.65 -20.32
C ILE A 87 8.48 3.71 -21.50
N PRO A 88 8.85 2.42 -21.42
CA PRO A 88 8.69 1.51 -22.53
C PRO A 88 7.20 1.37 -22.87
N THR A 89 6.89 1.38 -24.16
CA THR A 89 5.52 1.24 -24.66
C THR A 89 4.91 -0.07 -24.15
N GLN A 90 3.59 -0.19 -24.15
CA GLN A 90 2.93 -1.41 -23.66
C GLN A 90 3.38 -2.66 -24.46
N GLU A 91 3.71 -2.48 -25.74
CA GLU A 91 4.26 -3.50 -26.62
C GLU A 91 5.69 -3.89 -26.22
N GLU A 92 6.55 -2.92 -25.95
CA GLU A 92 7.93 -3.17 -25.51
C GLU A 92 7.96 -3.88 -24.15
N LYS A 93 7.05 -3.52 -23.23
CA LYS A 93 6.85 -4.26 -21.97
C LYS A 93 6.38 -5.70 -22.21
N ARG A 94 5.51 -5.94 -23.21
CA ARG A 94 5.06 -7.29 -23.59
C ARG A 94 6.21 -8.09 -24.22
N LEU A 95 7.01 -7.50 -25.10
CA LEU A 95 8.16 -8.14 -25.73
C LEU A 95 9.21 -8.54 -24.69
N ARG A 96 9.53 -7.63 -23.76
CA ARG A 96 10.47 -7.88 -22.66
C ARG A 96 9.98 -8.99 -21.71
N ARG A 97 8.67 -9.07 -21.46
CA ARG A 97 8.07 -10.19 -20.70
C ARG A 97 8.17 -11.52 -21.46
N LYS A 98 7.98 -11.53 -22.77
CA LYS A 98 8.15 -12.74 -23.61
C LYS A 98 9.61 -13.21 -23.61
N GLN A 99 10.56 -12.31 -23.84
CA GLN A 99 12.00 -12.60 -23.76
C GLN A 99 12.42 -13.08 -22.36
N GLY A 100 11.92 -12.45 -21.29
CA GLY A 100 12.19 -12.87 -19.92
C GLY A 100 11.68 -14.28 -19.61
N LYS A 101 10.50 -14.65 -20.13
CA LYS A 101 9.96 -16.02 -20.00
C LYS A 101 10.78 -17.04 -20.77
N LEU A 102 11.25 -16.71 -21.97
CA LEU A 102 12.16 -17.57 -22.75
C LEU A 102 13.48 -17.78 -22.01
N ASN A 103 14.13 -16.71 -21.57
CA ASN A 103 15.40 -16.80 -20.83
C ASN A 103 15.26 -17.54 -19.51
N ALA A 104 14.14 -17.39 -18.79
CA ALA A 104 13.87 -18.17 -17.58
C ALA A 104 13.67 -19.67 -17.89
N LYS A 105 13.02 -20.01 -19.01
CA LYS A 105 12.88 -21.41 -19.46
C LYS A 105 14.22 -22.01 -19.88
N LEU A 106 15.06 -21.27 -20.60
CA LEU A 106 16.42 -21.70 -20.95
C LEU A 106 17.28 -21.91 -19.70
N LYS A 107 17.25 -20.98 -18.74
CA LYS A 107 17.97 -21.15 -17.47
C LYS A 107 17.46 -22.32 -16.64
N LYS A 108 16.14 -22.58 -16.63
CA LYS A 108 15.54 -23.73 -15.93
C LYS A 108 15.87 -25.06 -16.60
N LYS A 109 16.00 -25.12 -17.93
CA LYS A 109 16.50 -26.30 -18.64
C LYS A 109 18.00 -26.50 -18.44
N GLY A 110 18.80 -25.44 -18.44
CA GLY A 110 20.24 -25.50 -18.17
C GLY A 110 20.62 -25.79 -16.71
N SER A 111 19.72 -25.52 -15.75
CA SER A 111 19.92 -25.82 -14.33
C SER A 111 19.15 -27.06 -13.85
N GLY A 112 18.61 -27.86 -14.77
CA GLY A 112 17.67 -28.96 -14.49
C GLY A 112 18.30 -30.26 -13.95
N GLN A 113 19.61 -30.29 -13.67
CA GLN A 113 20.29 -31.48 -13.16
C GLN A 113 20.89 -31.33 -11.75
N SER A 114 20.65 -30.23 -11.03
CA SER A 114 21.16 -30.09 -9.67
C SER A 114 20.25 -29.20 -8.83
N ASN A 115 19.75 -29.75 -7.72
CA ASN A 115 19.03 -29.08 -6.63
C ASN A 115 17.51 -28.96 -6.79
N ASN A 116 16.83 -30.09 -6.59
CA ASN A 116 15.43 -30.12 -6.20
C ASN A 116 15.28 -30.71 -4.79
N PHE A 117 15.95 -30.11 -3.80
CA PHE A 117 15.68 -30.38 -2.38
C PHE A 117 15.78 -29.08 -1.57
N HIS A 118 14.77 -28.87 -0.72
CA HIS A 118 14.65 -27.88 0.35
C HIS A 118 14.28 -26.44 -0.04
N LYS A 119 12.97 -26.16 -0.01
CA LYS A 119 12.48 -24.83 0.34
C LYS A 119 11.07 -24.83 0.94
N GLU A 120 10.92 -25.46 2.09
CA GLU A 120 9.85 -25.15 3.03
C GLU A 120 10.52 -24.90 4.37
N ASP A 121 10.56 -23.64 4.80
CA ASP A 121 10.86 -23.23 6.18
C ASP A 121 10.72 -21.71 6.27
N LYS A 122 9.47 -21.23 6.31
CA LYS A 122 9.18 -19.90 6.84
C LYS A 122 7.73 -19.67 7.23
N ALA A 123 7.20 -20.49 8.14
CA ALA A 123 5.91 -20.19 8.77
C ALA A 123 5.69 -20.91 10.10
N LEU A 124 6.67 -21.00 11.01
CA LEU A 124 6.45 -21.57 12.35
C LEU A 124 7.23 -20.80 13.42
N GLU A 125 6.68 -19.66 13.83
CA GLU A 125 7.05 -18.99 15.09
C GLU A 125 5.81 -18.25 15.65
N ALA A 126 4.69 -18.97 15.79
CA ALA A 126 3.46 -18.43 16.40
C ALA A 126 2.51 -19.51 16.97
N ALA A 127 3.02 -20.66 17.43
CA ALA A 127 2.15 -21.71 18.00
C ALA A 127 2.83 -22.56 19.10
N GLN A 128 3.57 -21.94 20.02
CA GLN A 128 4.04 -22.60 21.25
C GLN A 128 3.03 -22.39 22.39
N GLY A 129 1.79 -22.86 22.23
CA GLY A 129 0.77 -22.65 23.27
C GLY A 129 -0.48 -23.53 23.25
N LEU A 130 -0.59 -24.51 22.36
CA LEU A 130 -1.75 -25.39 22.33
C LEU A 130 -1.30 -26.84 22.41
N ARG A 131 -1.16 -27.30 23.65
CA ARG A 131 -1.07 -28.71 24.01
C ARG A 131 -2.46 -29.31 23.74
N SER A 132 -2.64 -29.99 22.62
CA SER A 132 -3.91 -30.67 22.32
C SER A 132 -4.05 -31.94 23.17
N PRO A 133 -5.25 -32.27 23.67
CA PRO A 133 -5.52 -33.54 24.37
C PRO A 133 -5.18 -34.77 23.50
N PRO A 134 -4.86 -35.93 24.10
CA PRO A 134 -4.52 -37.14 23.35
C PRO A 134 -5.70 -37.55 22.46
N GLN A 135 -5.50 -37.50 21.14
CA GLN A 135 -6.50 -37.93 20.17
C GLN A 135 -6.43 -39.46 20.05
N ASN A 136 -7.53 -40.14 20.39
CA ASN A 136 -7.68 -41.58 20.19
C ASN A 136 -7.52 -41.90 18.70
N LYS A 137 -6.49 -42.69 18.35
CA LYS A 137 -6.32 -43.21 17.00
C LYS A 137 -7.49 -44.14 16.71
N ILE A 138 -8.30 -43.85 15.70
CA ILE A 138 -9.36 -44.76 15.26
C ILE A 138 -8.67 -45.91 14.53
N VAL A 139 -8.77 -47.10 15.11
CA VAL A 139 -8.12 -48.32 14.63
C VAL A 139 -9.19 -49.22 13.99
N ASN A 140 -8.88 -49.81 12.84
CA ASN A 140 -9.72 -50.87 12.28
C ASN A 140 -9.69 -52.12 13.18
N GLN A 141 -10.61 -53.07 12.97
CA GLN A 141 -10.64 -54.36 13.66
C GLN A 141 -9.31 -55.14 13.61
N ASN A 142 -8.44 -54.82 12.64
CA ASN A 142 -7.12 -55.42 12.44
C ASN A 142 -5.97 -54.64 13.14
N GLY A 143 -6.26 -53.70 14.04
CA GLY A 143 -5.21 -52.98 14.79
C GLY A 143 -4.43 -51.94 13.98
N GLN A 144 -4.79 -51.68 12.72
CA GLN A 144 -4.12 -50.71 11.86
C GLN A 144 -4.82 -49.34 11.88
N PRO A 145 -4.07 -48.22 11.97
CA PRO A 145 -4.64 -46.88 11.95
C PRO A 145 -5.22 -46.58 10.56
N VAL A 146 -6.49 -46.18 10.53
CA VAL A 146 -7.17 -45.83 9.28
C VAL A 146 -6.70 -44.46 8.82
N LYS A 147 -6.16 -44.38 7.61
CA LYS A 147 -5.74 -43.10 7.00
C LYS A 147 -6.97 -42.42 6.40
N SER A 148 -7.67 -41.60 7.18
CA SER A 148 -8.71 -40.70 6.64
C SER A 148 -8.06 -39.62 5.77
N LYS A 149 -8.72 -39.21 4.68
CA LYS A 149 -8.28 -38.07 3.82
C LYS A 149 -8.16 -36.73 4.57
N PHE A 150 -8.67 -36.66 5.80
CA PHE A 150 -8.59 -35.50 6.67
C PHE A 150 -7.59 -35.66 7.83
N ASP A 151 -6.95 -36.83 7.99
CA ASP A 151 -5.92 -37.04 8.98
C ASP A 151 -4.57 -36.55 8.43
N PHE A 152 -4.30 -35.27 8.64
CA PHE A 152 -2.94 -34.75 8.52
C PHE A 152 -2.14 -35.29 9.72
N SER A 153 -1.52 -36.45 9.54
CA SER A 153 -0.51 -36.93 10.47
C SER A 153 0.52 -35.82 10.65
N VAL A 154 0.56 -35.24 11.85
CA VAL A 154 1.62 -34.34 12.28
C VAL A 154 2.92 -35.10 12.05
N ILE A 155 3.69 -34.65 11.06
CA ILE A 155 5.06 -35.09 10.85
C ILE A 155 5.79 -34.72 12.13
N SER A 156 5.99 -35.69 13.02
CA SER A 156 6.91 -35.55 14.14
C SER A 156 8.29 -35.38 13.55
N PHE A 157 8.71 -34.13 13.40
CA PHE A 157 10.12 -33.79 13.24
C PHE A 157 10.78 -34.07 14.58
N ASP A 158 11.11 -35.34 14.81
CA ASP A 158 12.03 -35.72 15.87
C ASP A 158 13.33 -34.95 15.61
N ASN A 159 13.61 -33.98 16.48
CA ASN A 159 14.85 -33.23 16.55
C ASN A 159 15.99 -34.15 17.05
N ASN A 160 16.17 -35.31 16.45
CA ASN A 160 17.27 -36.21 16.75
C ASN A 160 18.51 -35.83 15.94
N HIS A 161 19.60 -35.67 16.68
CA HIS A 161 20.85 -34.99 16.34
C HIS A 161 21.76 -35.68 15.30
N SER A 162 21.25 -36.53 14.40
CA SER A 162 22.09 -37.36 13.52
C SER A 162 22.71 -36.65 12.31
N ASN A 163 22.37 -35.38 12.05
CA ASN A 163 22.82 -34.64 10.86
C ASN A 163 23.84 -33.52 11.19
N ARG A 164 24.62 -33.71 12.27
CA ARG A 164 25.61 -32.72 12.75
C ARG A 164 27.04 -33.06 12.35
N GLU A 165 27.36 -34.32 12.07
CA GLU A 165 28.74 -34.76 11.80
C GLU A 165 29.20 -34.46 10.36
N GLU A 166 28.31 -34.49 9.37
CA GLU A 166 28.66 -34.16 7.97
C GLU A 166 28.87 -32.65 7.71
N LYS A 167 28.50 -31.77 8.64
CA LYS A 167 28.77 -30.32 8.54
C LYS A 167 30.20 -29.94 8.95
N SER A 168 31.01 -30.92 9.35
CA SER A 168 32.37 -30.72 9.85
C SER A 168 33.37 -30.20 8.81
N HIS A 169 33.04 -30.24 7.52
CA HIS A 169 33.93 -29.76 6.46
C HIS A 169 33.71 -28.32 6.02
N THR A 170 32.62 -27.66 6.45
CA THR A 170 32.38 -26.25 6.10
C THR A 170 33.03 -25.32 7.11
N SER A 171 33.70 -24.27 6.61
CA SER A 171 34.33 -23.28 7.46
C SER A 171 33.31 -22.63 8.41
N ASP A 172 33.61 -22.62 9.70
CA ASP A 172 32.76 -22.12 10.79
C ASP A 172 32.25 -20.66 10.63
N LEU A 173 32.84 -19.90 9.69
CA LEU A 173 32.61 -18.49 9.45
C LEU A 173 31.69 -18.21 8.25
N HIS A 174 30.68 -19.05 8.07
CA HIS A 174 29.68 -18.97 7.01
C HIS A 174 28.29 -18.58 7.56
N GLY A 175 27.35 -18.24 6.67
CA GLY A 175 25.95 -17.97 7.04
C GLY A 175 25.58 -16.49 7.16
N ARG A 176 24.41 -16.20 7.77
CA ARG A 176 23.76 -14.86 7.81
C ARG A 176 23.54 -14.31 9.22
N ASP A 177 24.09 -14.98 10.22
CA ASP A 177 24.00 -14.57 11.63
C ASP A 177 25.25 -13.81 12.03
N TYR A 178 25.29 -12.55 11.58
CA TYR A 178 26.44 -11.66 11.76
C TYR A 178 26.84 -11.42 13.23
N LYS A 179 25.93 -11.59 14.20
CA LYS A 179 26.26 -11.48 15.64
C LYS A 179 27.08 -12.67 16.13
N ARG A 180 26.58 -13.89 15.89
CA ARG A 180 27.31 -15.14 16.21
C ARG A 180 28.64 -15.21 15.47
N LEU A 181 28.64 -14.74 14.23
CA LEU A 181 29.83 -14.72 13.40
C LEU A 181 30.89 -13.74 13.91
N LEU A 182 30.45 -12.57 14.40
CA LEU A 182 31.33 -11.61 15.07
C LEU A 182 31.93 -12.22 16.35
N GLU A 183 31.12 -12.86 17.18
CA GLU A 183 31.57 -13.56 18.39
C GLU A 183 32.61 -14.64 18.07
N LYS A 184 32.40 -15.42 17.00
CA LYS A 184 33.38 -16.42 16.54
C LYS A 184 34.71 -15.78 16.13
N VAL A 185 34.67 -14.64 15.43
CA VAL A 185 35.87 -13.91 15.02
C VAL A 185 36.60 -13.35 16.24
N GLU A 186 35.88 -12.73 17.18
CA GLU A 186 36.43 -12.18 18.41
C GLU A 186 37.08 -13.28 19.26
N LYS A 187 36.43 -14.44 19.44
CA LYS A 187 37.01 -15.60 20.13
C LYS A 187 38.28 -16.14 19.45
N ARG A 188 38.36 -16.10 18.11
CA ARG A 188 39.58 -16.51 17.39
C ARG A 188 40.72 -15.52 17.65
N GLN A 189 40.43 -14.22 17.60
CA GLN A 189 41.41 -13.17 17.89
C GLN A 189 41.90 -13.25 19.34
N GLU A 190 40.98 -13.47 20.28
CA GLU A 190 41.31 -13.63 21.70
C GLU A 190 42.21 -14.86 21.93
N LYS A 191 41.89 -16.01 21.32
CA LYS A 191 42.75 -17.21 21.42
C LYS A 191 44.15 -16.97 20.86
N VAL A 192 44.26 -16.28 19.72
CA VAL A 192 45.56 -15.91 19.16
C VAL A 192 46.31 -14.94 20.09
N GLY A 193 45.61 -13.95 20.67
CA GLY A 193 46.18 -13.01 21.63
C GLY A 193 46.71 -13.69 22.89
N GLN A 194 45.89 -14.53 23.53
CA GLN A 194 46.26 -15.29 24.72
C GLN A 194 47.45 -16.22 24.47
N LEU A 195 47.57 -16.81 23.28
CA LEU A 195 48.74 -17.61 22.93
C LEU A 195 49.97 -16.73 22.67
N LYS A 196 49.84 -15.61 21.97
CA LYS A 196 50.96 -14.67 21.72
C LYS A 196 51.55 -14.10 23.02
N GLU A 197 50.74 -13.91 24.04
CA GLU A 197 51.18 -13.47 25.37
C GLU A 197 52.01 -14.52 26.10
N LYS A 198 51.68 -15.81 25.94
CA LYS A 198 52.41 -16.93 26.57
C LYS A 198 53.63 -17.36 25.75
N ASP A 199 53.43 -17.54 24.44
CA ASP A 199 54.45 -17.92 23.48
C ASP A 199 54.17 -17.23 22.12
N PRO A 200 55.03 -16.28 21.72
CA PRO A 200 54.85 -15.54 20.47
C PRO A 200 54.94 -16.43 19.23
N GLU A 201 55.70 -17.53 19.27
CA GLU A 201 55.87 -18.42 18.12
C GLU A 201 54.63 -19.29 17.90
N ALA A 202 54.13 -19.93 18.97
CA ALA A 202 52.88 -20.69 18.91
C ALA A 202 51.69 -19.82 18.46
N GLY A 203 51.64 -18.56 18.91
CA GLY A 203 50.62 -17.60 18.48
C GLY A 203 50.67 -17.29 16.98
N ARG A 204 51.87 -17.11 16.40
CA ARG A 204 52.06 -16.90 14.95
C ARG A 204 51.66 -18.14 14.14
N ARG A 205 52.10 -19.33 14.55
CA ARG A 205 51.74 -20.60 13.89
C ARG A 205 50.21 -20.82 13.89
N LEU A 206 49.51 -20.47 14.97
CA LEU A 206 48.05 -20.57 15.05
C LEU A 206 47.35 -19.58 14.09
N GLU A 207 47.86 -18.35 14.01
CA GLU A 207 47.34 -17.34 13.09
C GLU A 207 47.53 -17.75 11.62
N GLU A 208 48.72 -18.22 11.25
CA GLU A 208 49.02 -18.76 9.92
C GLU A 208 48.09 -19.93 9.58
N LYS A 209 47.85 -20.84 10.54
CA LYS A 209 46.90 -21.94 10.36
C LYS A 209 45.50 -21.44 10.04
N PHE A 210 45.00 -20.44 10.75
CA PHE A 210 43.68 -19.86 10.46
C PHE A 210 43.63 -19.14 9.11
N GLN A 211 44.71 -18.44 8.74
CA GLN A 211 44.82 -17.78 7.44
C GLN A 211 44.81 -18.82 6.30
N TRP A 212 45.61 -19.88 6.38
CA TRP A 212 45.64 -20.97 5.41
C TRP A 212 44.29 -21.69 5.31
N GLN A 213 43.64 -21.97 6.44
CA GLN A 213 42.29 -22.54 6.44
C GLN A 213 41.26 -21.63 5.76
N SER A 214 41.33 -20.31 6.00
CA SER A 214 40.46 -19.32 5.34
C SER A 214 40.72 -19.29 3.84
N MET A 215 41.99 -19.26 3.41
CA MET A 215 42.37 -19.29 1.99
C MET A 215 41.91 -20.56 1.29
N MET A 216 42.15 -21.73 1.91
CA MET A 216 41.71 -23.02 1.37
C MET A 216 40.19 -23.10 1.24
N SER A 217 39.45 -22.62 2.24
CA SER A 217 37.98 -22.58 2.20
C SER A 217 37.47 -21.62 1.11
N LYS A 218 38.12 -20.45 0.94
CA LYS A 218 37.83 -19.50 -0.14
C LYS A 218 38.11 -20.13 -1.51
N ALA A 219 39.20 -20.88 -1.66
CA ALA A 219 39.54 -21.61 -2.88
C ALA A 219 38.53 -22.72 -3.21
N ARG A 220 37.98 -23.40 -2.21
CA ARG A 220 36.85 -24.33 -2.35
C ARG A 220 35.54 -23.66 -2.77
N GLY A 221 35.49 -22.32 -2.82
CA GLY A 221 34.30 -21.54 -3.17
C GLY A 221 33.42 -21.18 -1.97
N GLU A 222 33.86 -21.44 -0.74
CA GLU A 222 33.12 -21.05 0.46
C GLU A 222 33.25 -19.55 0.73
N LYS A 223 32.12 -18.91 1.04
CA LYS A 223 32.06 -17.48 1.38
C LYS A 223 32.41 -17.25 2.85
N VAL A 224 33.68 -17.40 3.18
CA VAL A 224 34.24 -17.11 4.51
C VAL A 224 34.08 -15.62 4.82
N LYS A 225 33.61 -15.30 6.01
CA LYS A 225 33.40 -13.92 6.50
C LYS A 225 34.14 -13.71 7.81
N ASP A 226 35.39 -13.34 7.68
CA ASP A 226 36.37 -13.15 8.74
C ASP A 226 36.49 -11.68 9.20
N ASP A 227 36.09 -10.70 8.38
CA ASP A 227 36.26 -9.28 8.71
C ASP A 227 35.32 -8.74 9.82
N PRO A 228 35.84 -8.34 11.00
CA PRO A 228 34.99 -7.89 12.11
C PRO A 228 34.26 -6.57 11.80
N THR A 229 34.90 -5.67 11.04
CA THR A 229 34.32 -4.37 10.68
C THR A 229 33.12 -4.52 9.76
N LEU A 230 33.19 -5.44 8.79
CA LEU A 230 32.09 -5.75 7.87
C LEU A 230 30.97 -6.49 8.58
N LEU A 231 31.30 -7.39 9.52
CA LEU A 231 30.31 -8.10 10.35
C LEU A 231 29.53 -7.13 11.24
N LYS A 232 30.21 -6.19 11.92
CA LYS A 232 29.57 -5.12 12.71
C LYS A 232 28.65 -4.27 11.83
N LYS A 233 29.09 -3.85 10.64
CA LYS A 233 28.26 -3.10 9.67
C LYS A 233 27.05 -3.92 9.21
N ALA A 234 27.24 -5.21 8.92
CA ALA A 234 26.16 -6.09 8.45
C ALA A 234 25.12 -6.36 9.56
N ALA A 235 25.55 -6.53 10.80
CA ALA A 235 24.67 -6.63 11.97
C ALA A 235 23.80 -5.38 12.11
N LYS A 236 24.41 -4.19 12.10
CA LYS A 236 23.69 -2.89 12.13
C LYS A 236 22.70 -2.75 10.98
N ARG A 237 23.07 -3.16 9.75
CA ARG A 237 22.13 -3.15 8.61
C ARG A 237 20.94 -4.08 8.84
N LYS A 238 21.17 -5.28 9.38
CA LYS A 238 20.09 -6.26 9.70
C LYS A 238 19.13 -5.67 10.72
N GLU A 239 19.64 -4.98 11.74
CA GLU A 239 18.84 -4.28 12.76
C GLU A 239 18.03 -3.14 12.17
N LYS A 240 18.64 -2.24 11.39
CA LYS A 240 17.92 -1.16 10.68
C LYS A 240 16.80 -1.69 9.76
N ILE A 241 17.03 -2.83 9.09
CA ILE A 241 15.99 -3.46 8.26
C ILE A 241 14.85 -3.98 9.13
N LYS A 242 15.15 -4.60 10.29
CA LYS A 242 14.12 -5.05 11.24
C LYS A 242 13.31 -3.88 11.77
N GLU A 243 13.97 -2.80 12.18
CA GLU A 243 13.32 -1.57 12.65
C GLU A 243 12.39 -0.97 11.58
N LYS A 244 12.86 -0.82 10.34
CA LYS A 244 12.04 -0.35 9.21
C LYS A 244 10.82 -1.25 8.97
N LYS A 245 10.96 -2.56 9.15
CA LYS A 245 9.84 -3.51 9.04
C LYS A 245 8.86 -3.37 10.21
N GLY A 246 9.37 -3.21 11.43
CA GLY A 246 8.57 -2.94 12.63
C GLY A 246 7.71 -1.68 12.47
N LYS A 247 8.33 -0.54 12.14
CA LYS A 247 7.63 0.73 11.89
C LYS A 247 6.57 0.61 10.80
N LYS A 248 6.86 -0.09 9.70
CA LYS A 248 5.88 -0.33 8.62
C LYS A 248 4.71 -1.18 9.09
N TRP A 249 4.94 -2.15 9.97
CA TRP A 249 3.89 -3.00 10.51
C TRP A 249 3.01 -2.23 11.50
N GLU A 250 3.62 -1.43 12.38
CA GLU A 250 2.92 -0.54 13.31
C GLU A 250 2.06 0.47 12.55
N ALA A 251 2.61 1.13 11.53
CA ALA A 251 1.84 2.05 10.68
C ALA A 251 0.63 1.37 10.02
N ARG A 252 0.75 0.10 9.61
CA ARG A 252 -0.38 -0.68 9.06
C ARG A 252 -1.43 -1.01 10.11
N LYS A 253 -1.01 -1.34 11.34
CA LYS A 253 -1.93 -1.57 12.47
C LYS A 253 -2.74 -0.31 12.75
N ILE A 254 -2.06 0.83 12.92
CA ILE A 254 -2.69 2.13 13.17
C ILE A 254 -3.66 2.49 12.04
N ALA A 255 -3.21 2.41 10.78
CA ALA A 255 -4.07 2.71 9.63
C ALA A 255 -5.32 1.80 9.57
N THR A 256 -5.19 0.53 9.95
CA THR A 256 -6.32 -0.41 10.00
C THR A 256 -7.30 -0.02 11.11
N GLN A 257 -6.80 0.30 12.30
CA GLN A 257 -7.61 0.77 13.44
C GLN A 257 -8.33 2.08 13.09
N ASP A 258 -7.64 3.05 12.49
CA ASP A 258 -8.23 4.31 12.03
C ASP A 258 -9.34 4.08 11.00
N MET A 259 -9.14 3.15 10.06
CA MET A 259 -10.16 2.80 9.07
C MET A 259 -11.38 2.15 9.72
N GLN A 260 -11.19 1.30 10.72
CA GLN A 260 -12.28 0.70 11.48
C GLN A 260 -13.05 1.76 12.28
N HIS A 261 -12.33 2.63 12.99
CA HIS A 261 -12.90 3.73 13.77
C HIS A 261 -13.72 4.67 12.87
N LYS A 262 -13.15 5.15 11.75
CA LYS A 262 -13.84 6.01 10.79
C LYS A 262 -15.10 5.38 10.22
N LYS A 263 -15.11 4.06 9.98
CA LYS A 263 -16.32 3.35 9.53
C LYS A 263 -17.38 3.33 10.63
N GLN A 264 -16.97 3.07 11.88
CA GLN A 264 -17.87 3.04 13.02
C GLN A 264 -18.45 4.43 13.32
N GLU A 265 -17.64 5.49 13.30
CA GLU A 265 -18.10 6.88 13.45
C GLU A 265 -19.12 7.26 12.37
N LYS A 266 -18.85 6.91 11.10
CA LYS A 266 -19.81 7.14 10.01
C LYS A 266 -21.13 6.40 10.23
N ARG A 267 -21.06 5.16 10.72
CA ARG A 267 -22.27 4.38 11.04
C ARG A 267 -23.05 5.05 12.17
N GLN A 268 -22.38 5.44 13.25
CA GLN A 268 -22.99 6.10 14.39
C GLN A 268 -23.65 7.42 13.99
N ALA A 269 -22.94 8.28 13.26
CA ALA A 269 -23.46 9.54 12.75
C ALA A 269 -24.70 9.35 11.83
N ASN A 270 -24.72 8.29 11.01
CA ASN A 270 -25.89 7.97 10.19
C ASN A 270 -27.08 7.46 11.01
N ILE A 271 -26.83 6.68 12.07
CA ILE A 271 -27.87 6.22 13.00
C ILE A 271 -28.46 7.41 13.75
N ASP A 272 -27.62 8.31 14.27
CA ASP A 272 -28.05 9.51 14.98
C ASP A 272 -28.87 10.43 14.07
N LYS A 273 -28.42 10.66 12.83
CA LYS A 273 -29.21 11.40 11.82
C LYS A 273 -30.58 10.76 11.56
N ARG A 274 -30.67 9.42 11.48
CA ARG A 274 -31.97 8.73 11.30
C ARG A 274 -32.87 8.87 12.52
N ARG A 275 -32.29 8.79 13.73
CA ARG A 275 -33.01 9.00 14.99
C ARG A 275 -33.56 10.43 15.08
N ASP A 276 -32.74 11.41 14.77
CA ASP A 276 -33.12 12.83 14.86
C ASP A 276 -34.12 13.20 13.77
N ALA A 277 -33.96 12.71 12.54
CA ALA A 277 -34.97 12.86 11.48
C ALA A 277 -36.32 12.22 11.86
N SER A 278 -36.30 11.08 12.56
CA SER A 278 -37.53 10.44 13.05
C SER A 278 -38.21 11.27 14.14
N LYS A 279 -37.44 11.85 15.07
CA LYS A 279 -37.94 12.79 16.09
C LYS A 279 -38.52 14.05 15.43
N GLU A 280 -37.82 14.61 14.46
CA GLU A 280 -38.25 15.81 13.73
C GLU A 280 -39.52 15.54 12.90
N LYS A 281 -39.64 14.37 12.26
CA LYS A 281 -40.87 13.96 11.55
C LYS A 281 -42.05 13.84 12.51
N LYS A 282 -41.86 13.27 13.70
CA LYS A 282 -42.90 13.23 14.76
C LYS A 282 -43.29 14.64 15.20
N ARG A 283 -42.31 15.51 15.46
CA ARG A 283 -42.52 16.93 15.79
C ARG A 283 -43.34 17.66 14.73
N LYS A 284 -42.92 17.60 13.46
CA LYS A 284 -43.64 18.23 12.32
C LYS A 284 -45.08 17.74 12.19
N LYS A 285 -45.34 16.45 12.43
CA LYS A 285 -46.71 15.89 12.44
C LYS A 285 -47.57 16.45 13.57
N MET A 286 -47.01 16.62 14.77
CA MET A 286 -47.72 17.17 15.93
C MET A 286 -48.05 18.66 15.74
N ILE A 287 -47.11 19.46 15.20
CA ILE A 287 -47.33 20.87 14.85
C ILE A 287 -48.45 21.00 13.80
N LYS A 288 -48.43 20.20 12.73
CA LYS A 288 -49.50 20.18 11.72
C LYS A 288 -50.89 19.84 12.29
N LYS A 289 -50.93 19.11 13.42
CA LYS A 289 -52.16 18.76 14.14
C LYS A 289 -52.54 19.78 15.22
N GLY A 290 -51.88 20.95 15.27
CA GLY A 290 -52.17 22.01 16.23
C GLY A 290 -51.75 21.73 17.68
N ARG A 291 -50.98 20.66 17.95
CA ARG A 291 -50.47 20.39 19.31
C ARG A 291 -49.24 21.28 19.59
N ILE A 292 -49.30 22.06 20.67
CA ILE A 292 -48.16 22.78 21.24
C ILE A 292 -47.18 21.75 21.80
N ILE A 293 -45.89 21.85 21.44
CA ILE A 293 -44.84 20.94 21.90
C ILE A 293 -43.98 21.67 22.93
N PRO A 294 -44.09 21.35 24.23
CA PRO A 294 -43.27 21.98 25.27
C PRO A 294 -41.79 21.57 25.15
N GLY A 295 -40.88 22.49 25.44
CA GLY A 295 -39.44 22.22 25.52
C GLY A 295 -38.66 22.34 24.21
N PHE A 296 -39.22 23.02 23.21
CA PHE A 296 -38.51 23.62 22.07
C PHE A 296 -38.91 25.08 21.92
#